data_AF-A0A401Q9J2-F1
#
_entry.id   AF-A0A401Q9J2-F1
#
_cell.length_a   1.000
_cell.length_b   1.000
_cell.length_c   1.000
_cell.angle_alpha   90.00
_cell.angle_beta   90.00
_cell.angle_gamma   90.00
#
_symmetry.space_group_name_H-M   'P 1'
#
loop_
_entity.id
_entity.type
_entity.pdbx_description
1 polymer ?
#
loop_
_entity_poly.entity_id
_entity_poly.type
_entity_poly.pdbx_seq_one_letter_code
_entity_poly.pdbx_strand_id
1 'polypeptide(L)'
;VIESSGLTDNLNLAQSLGLQNTNLTISSVYNHCQKNMSVWKVLNLAQTFNLDEHLNLNKYTGDISSEFDKLDVNLSGIVLLDKKGKKTVKDFLNTGVSDLNFTSISKQLSMPLFKKNLHVTAEKLQINSKTAPEPFKTDLNNEAASLKELDSWIQSNMMPNIEILKGNIRNLQANSSHIQVNVNATLSKVDSAQTLLHTKALGIIKSVSITEGFVCISKKNL
;
A
#
# COMPACT_ATOMS: atom_id res chain seq x y z
N VAL A 1 30.12 62.68 -4.61
CA VAL A 1 31.14 62.65 -5.68
C VAL A 1 32.32 61.90 -5.10
N ILE A 2 32.84 60.86 -5.76
CA ILE A 2 34.09 60.22 -5.31
C ILE A 2 35.20 61.19 -5.68
N GLU A 3 35.79 61.85 -4.71
CA GLU A 3 37.02 62.62 -4.94
C GLU A 3 38.20 61.63 -4.94
N SER A 4 38.45 61.00 -6.08
CA SER A 4 39.69 60.24 -6.30
C SER A 4 40.68 61.09 -7.09
N SER A 5 41.27 62.05 -6.41
CA SER A 5 42.31 62.93 -6.96
C SER A 5 43.46 62.08 -7.53
N GLY A 6 43.55 62.01 -8.86
CA GLY A 6 44.72 61.52 -9.61
C GLY A 6 44.91 60.00 -9.78
N LEU A 7 44.12 59.15 -9.11
CA LEU A 7 44.30 57.67 -9.19
C LEU A 7 43.52 56.99 -10.32
N THR A 8 42.54 57.69 -10.91
CA THR A 8 41.59 57.10 -11.86
C THR A 8 41.74 57.59 -13.29
N ASP A 9 42.51 58.66 -13.49
CA ASP A 9 42.53 59.41 -14.75
C ASP A 9 43.18 58.64 -15.91
N ASN A 10 43.94 57.58 -15.61
CA ASN A 10 44.56 56.67 -16.58
C ASN A 10 44.03 55.23 -16.53
N LEU A 11 43.02 54.92 -15.69
CA LEU A 11 42.52 53.54 -15.59
C LEU A 11 41.43 53.27 -16.62
N ASN A 12 41.81 52.61 -17.72
CA ASN A 12 40.86 52.03 -18.64
C ASN A 12 40.35 50.68 -18.10
N LEU A 13 39.32 50.74 -17.26
CA LEU A 13 38.76 49.57 -16.60
C LEU A 13 38.23 48.51 -17.59
N ALA A 14 37.66 48.95 -18.73
CA ALA A 14 37.23 48.03 -19.78
C ALA A 14 38.40 47.23 -20.33
N GLN A 15 39.51 47.90 -20.65
CA GLN A 15 40.71 47.27 -21.18
C GLN A 15 41.37 46.33 -20.16
N SER A 16 41.47 46.72 -18.89
CA SER A 16 42.04 45.87 -17.84
C SER A 16 41.24 44.58 -17.60
N LEU A 17 39.93 44.61 -17.88
CA LEU A 17 39.03 43.46 -17.75
C LEU A 17 38.82 42.70 -19.06
N GLY A 18 39.48 43.10 -20.15
CA GLY A 18 39.32 42.48 -21.47
C GLY A 18 37.92 42.66 -22.08
N LEU A 19 37.18 43.69 -21.67
CA LEU A 19 35.83 43.99 -22.15
C LEU A 19 35.91 44.92 -23.37
N GLN A 20 35.13 44.62 -24.41
CA GLN A 20 35.11 45.44 -25.64
C GLN A 20 34.30 46.74 -25.52
N ASN A 21 33.75 47.03 -24.33
CA ASN A 21 32.78 48.10 -24.13
C ASN A 21 33.48 49.43 -23.80
N THR A 22 33.25 50.48 -24.61
CA THR A 22 34.08 51.69 -24.63
C THR A 22 33.77 52.75 -23.56
N ASN A 23 32.75 52.55 -22.69
CA ASN A 23 32.25 53.59 -21.76
C ASN A 23 32.26 53.19 -20.25
N LEU A 24 33.06 52.19 -19.85
CA LEU A 24 33.17 51.77 -18.44
C LEU A 24 34.13 52.67 -17.64
N THR A 25 33.59 53.53 -16.78
CA THR A 25 34.37 54.36 -15.85
C THR A 25 34.15 53.95 -14.39
N ILE A 26 35.13 54.17 -13.50
CA ILE A 26 34.99 53.87 -12.06
C ILE A 26 33.77 54.60 -11.46
N SER A 27 33.55 55.86 -11.83
CA SER A 27 32.39 56.63 -11.37
C SER A 27 31.06 56.02 -11.82
N SER A 28 30.99 55.49 -13.05
CA SER A 28 29.81 54.78 -13.55
C SER A 28 29.56 53.48 -12.78
N VAL A 29 30.61 52.70 -12.51
CA VAL A 29 30.53 51.46 -11.73
C VAL A 29 30.05 51.76 -10.31
N TYR A 30 30.63 52.76 -9.64
CA TYR A 30 30.24 53.15 -8.29
C TYR A 30 28.79 53.65 -8.21
N ASN A 31 28.33 54.44 -9.17
CA ASN A 31 26.95 54.90 -9.23
C ASN A 31 25.98 53.73 -9.41
N HIS A 32 26.32 52.74 -10.25
CA HIS A 32 25.53 51.53 -10.40
C HIS A 32 25.57 50.62 -9.15
N CYS A 33 26.70 50.54 -8.44
CA CYS A 33 26.80 49.84 -7.16
C CYS A 33 25.90 50.47 -6.09
N GLN A 34 25.84 51.80 -5.99
CA GLN A 34 24.90 52.50 -5.09
C GLN A 34 23.43 52.18 -5.40
N LYS A 35 23.13 51.81 -6.65
CA LYS A 35 21.80 51.37 -7.09
C LYS A 35 21.57 49.87 -6.95
N ASN A 36 22.43 49.15 -6.21
CA ASN A 36 22.38 47.68 -6.04
C ASN A 36 22.32 46.91 -7.37
N MET A 37 22.93 47.44 -8.43
CA MET A 37 22.98 46.74 -9.71
C MET A 37 24.02 45.61 -9.65
N SER A 38 23.66 44.44 -10.15
CA SER A 38 24.56 43.29 -10.25
C SER A 38 25.77 43.59 -11.15
N VAL A 39 26.95 43.12 -10.77
CA VAL A 39 28.20 43.26 -11.54
C VAL A 39 28.03 42.85 -13.02
N TRP A 40 27.26 41.79 -13.30
CA TRP A 40 26.92 41.34 -14.66
C TRP A 40 26.32 42.44 -15.55
N LYS A 41 25.38 43.22 -14.99
CA LYS A 41 24.73 44.35 -15.67
C LYS A 41 25.65 45.58 -15.73
N VAL A 42 26.38 45.85 -14.65
CA VAL A 42 27.29 47.01 -14.56
C VAL A 42 28.42 46.92 -15.59
N LEU A 43 29.03 45.75 -15.71
CA LEU A 43 30.11 45.49 -16.67
C LEU A 43 29.60 45.11 -18.06
N ASN A 44 28.26 45.05 -18.24
CA ASN A 44 27.61 44.63 -19.47
C ASN A 44 28.15 43.29 -20.02
N LEU A 45 28.39 42.33 -19.12
CA LEU A 45 29.08 41.08 -19.46
C LEU A 45 28.31 40.24 -20.48
N ALA A 46 27.00 40.45 -20.63
CA ALA A 46 26.19 39.78 -21.66
C ALA A 46 26.67 40.06 -23.10
N GLN A 47 27.39 41.16 -23.36
CA GLN A 47 27.94 41.46 -24.68
C GLN A 47 29.28 40.76 -24.96
N THR A 48 30.03 40.42 -23.91
CA THR A 48 31.36 39.80 -24.03
C THR A 48 31.31 38.29 -23.75
N PHE A 49 30.43 37.88 -22.84
CA PHE A 49 30.28 36.52 -22.37
C PHE A 49 28.89 36.00 -22.76
N ASN A 50 28.87 35.05 -23.68
CA ASN A 50 27.67 34.31 -24.01
C ASN A 50 27.37 33.29 -22.90
N LEU A 51 26.67 33.74 -21.86
CA LEU A 51 26.34 32.88 -20.73
C LEU A 51 25.47 31.70 -21.17
N ASP A 52 24.58 31.88 -22.15
CA ASP A 52 23.73 30.82 -22.70
C ASP A 52 24.57 29.73 -23.36
N GLU A 53 25.68 30.08 -24.01
CA GLU A 53 26.61 29.12 -24.57
C GLU A 53 27.30 28.26 -23.50
N HIS A 54 27.67 28.87 -22.37
CA HIS A 54 28.37 28.21 -21.27
C HIS A 54 27.42 27.48 -20.31
N LEU A 55 26.15 27.89 -20.25
CA LEU A 55 25.10 27.23 -19.49
C LEU A 55 24.26 26.27 -20.35
N ASN A 56 24.64 26.09 -21.62
CA ASN A 56 24.01 25.12 -22.49
C ASN A 56 24.28 23.70 -21.97
N LEU A 57 23.35 23.20 -21.16
CA LEU A 57 23.43 21.88 -20.55
C LEU A 57 23.64 20.78 -21.60
N ASN A 58 23.10 20.93 -22.82
CA ASN A 58 23.27 19.95 -23.90
C ASN A 58 24.74 19.75 -24.29
N LYS A 59 25.62 20.75 -24.10
CA LYS A 59 27.07 20.60 -24.30
C LYS A 59 27.73 19.67 -23.29
N TYR A 60 27.15 19.53 -22.10
CA TYR A 60 27.70 18.75 -20.98
C TYR A 60 26.96 17.43 -20.75
N THR A 61 25.68 17.35 -21.12
CA THR A 61 24.84 16.17 -20.94
C THR A 61 24.75 15.31 -22.20
N GLY A 62 25.15 15.84 -23.36
CA GLY A 62 24.74 15.27 -24.65
C GLY A 62 23.21 15.23 -24.80
N ASP A 63 22.72 14.56 -25.83
CA ASP A 63 21.29 14.21 -25.95
C ASP A 63 21.01 12.95 -25.13
N ILE A 64 21.04 13.07 -23.80
CA ILE A 64 20.79 11.96 -22.89
C ILE A 64 19.36 11.40 -23.04
N SER A 65 18.42 12.22 -23.51
CA SER A 65 17.09 11.77 -23.90
C SER A 65 17.18 10.73 -25.01
N SER A 66 17.96 11.02 -26.06
CA SER A 66 18.18 10.06 -27.15
C SER A 66 18.84 8.76 -26.70
N GLU A 67 19.70 8.77 -25.68
CA GLU A 67 20.31 7.55 -25.14
C GLU A 67 19.30 6.70 -24.36
N PHE A 68 18.44 7.33 -23.55
CA PHE A 68 17.36 6.61 -22.88
C PHE A 68 16.23 6.18 -23.82
N ASP A 69 16.01 6.89 -24.93
CA ASP A 69 15.08 6.49 -25.97
C ASP A 69 15.50 5.19 -26.66
N LYS A 70 16.80 4.90 -26.71
CA LYS A 70 17.34 3.62 -27.22
C LYS A 70 17.18 2.45 -26.26
N LEU A 71 16.75 2.67 -25.01
CA LEU A 71 16.47 1.57 -24.08
C LEU A 71 15.39 0.66 -24.66
N ASP A 72 15.74 -0.61 -24.80
CA ASP A 72 14.83 -1.69 -25.15
C ASP A 72 14.78 -2.69 -23.99
N VAL A 73 13.70 -2.63 -23.22
CA VAL A 73 13.47 -3.51 -22.07
C VAL A 73 12.24 -4.34 -22.37
N ASN A 74 12.45 -5.63 -22.62
CA ASN A 74 11.37 -6.57 -22.85
C ASN A 74 10.93 -7.23 -21.53
N LEU A 75 9.75 -6.85 -21.04
CA LEU A 75 9.12 -7.45 -19.84
C LEU A 75 7.97 -8.40 -20.19
N SER A 76 7.79 -8.75 -21.47
CA SER A 76 6.69 -9.62 -21.92
C SER A 76 6.76 -11.03 -21.34
N GLY A 77 7.97 -11.50 -20.99
CA GLY A 77 8.20 -12.79 -20.34
C GLY A 77 7.75 -12.86 -18.88
N ILE A 78 7.48 -11.72 -18.22
CA ILE A 78 6.99 -11.72 -16.85
C ILE A 78 5.52 -12.13 -16.83
N VAL A 79 5.20 -13.18 -16.07
CA VAL A 79 3.84 -13.65 -15.81
C VAL A 79 3.59 -13.59 -14.32
N LEU A 80 2.72 -12.66 -13.88
CA LEU A 80 2.39 -12.47 -12.47
C LEU A 80 1.56 -13.62 -11.91
N LEU A 81 0.58 -14.08 -12.69
CA LEU A 81 -0.23 -15.24 -12.36
C LEU A 81 -0.57 -15.97 -13.66
N ASP A 82 -0.12 -17.20 -13.75
CA ASP A 82 -0.34 -18.04 -14.92
C ASP A 82 -1.79 -18.57 -14.98
N LYS A 83 -2.11 -19.29 -16.05
CA LYS A 83 -3.46 -19.86 -16.24
C LYS A 83 -3.85 -20.79 -15.08
N LYS A 84 -2.90 -21.58 -14.57
CA LYS A 84 -3.13 -22.50 -13.45
C LYS A 84 -3.42 -21.73 -12.17
N GLY A 85 -2.60 -20.72 -11.84
CA GLY A 85 -2.81 -19.86 -10.68
C GLY A 85 -4.13 -19.10 -10.74
N LYS A 86 -4.50 -18.53 -11.89
CA LYS A 86 -5.81 -17.90 -12.08
C LYS A 86 -6.95 -18.87 -11.87
N LYS A 87 -6.82 -20.11 -12.36
CA LYS A 87 -7.80 -21.17 -12.14
C LYS A 87 -7.91 -21.51 -10.65
N THR A 88 -6.79 -21.72 -9.95
CA THR A 88 -6.80 -21.98 -8.50
C THR A 88 -7.51 -20.88 -7.72
N VAL A 89 -7.29 -19.61 -8.06
CA VAL A 89 -8.00 -18.48 -7.43
C VAL A 89 -9.50 -18.52 -7.74
N LYS A 90 -9.89 -18.85 -8.98
CA LYS A 90 -11.31 -19.03 -9.35
C LYS A 90 -11.96 -20.22 -8.68
N ASP A 91 -11.22 -21.31 -8.45
CA ASP A 91 -11.76 -22.54 -7.87
C ASP A 91 -12.24 -22.31 -6.41
N PHE A 92 -11.80 -21.24 -5.72
CA PHE A 92 -12.37 -20.82 -4.43
C PHE A 92 -13.87 -20.52 -4.50
N LEU A 93 -14.37 -20.04 -5.65
CA LEU A 93 -15.80 -19.82 -5.88
C LEU A 93 -16.60 -21.13 -5.89
N ASN A 94 -15.95 -22.25 -6.17
CA ASN A 94 -16.54 -23.57 -6.34
C ASN A 94 -16.29 -24.48 -5.12
N THR A 95 -15.93 -23.93 -3.97
CA THR A 95 -15.69 -24.70 -2.74
C THR A 95 -16.99 -25.19 -2.08
N GLY A 96 -18.15 -24.74 -2.56
CA GLY A 96 -19.47 -25.07 -2.01
C GLY A 96 -19.81 -24.33 -0.71
N VAL A 97 -18.90 -23.52 -0.17
CA VAL A 97 -19.13 -22.75 1.07
C VAL A 97 -20.27 -21.72 0.89
N SER A 98 -20.40 -21.19 -0.32
CA SER A 98 -21.47 -20.25 -0.72
C SER A 98 -22.85 -20.91 -0.73
N ASP A 99 -22.90 -22.23 -0.89
CA ASP A 99 -24.15 -23.00 -0.99
C ASP A 99 -24.69 -23.40 0.40
N LEU A 100 -23.91 -23.17 1.46
CA LEU A 100 -24.31 -23.49 2.82
C LEU A 100 -25.44 -22.59 3.29
N ASN A 101 -26.52 -23.20 3.79
CA ASN A 101 -27.59 -22.48 4.46
C ASN A 101 -27.19 -22.16 5.92
N PHE A 102 -26.38 -21.11 6.09
CA PHE A 102 -25.91 -20.65 7.40
C PHE A 102 -27.06 -20.33 8.38
N THR A 103 -28.21 -19.88 7.89
CA THR A 103 -29.40 -19.64 8.71
C THR A 103 -29.94 -20.93 9.30
N SER A 104 -30.07 -21.98 8.49
CA SER A 104 -30.53 -23.30 8.94
C SER A 104 -29.55 -23.91 9.94
N ILE A 105 -28.25 -23.86 9.64
CA ILE A 105 -27.20 -24.37 10.53
C ILE A 105 -27.23 -23.63 11.88
N SER A 106 -27.28 -22.30 11.85
CA SER A 106 -27.33 -21.49 13.08
C SER A 106 -28.59 -21.76 13.90
N LYS A 107 -29.73 -22.01 13.24
CA LYS A 107 -30.98 -22.39 13.90
C LYS A 107 -30.85 -23.73 14.60
N GLN A 108 -30.31 -24.75 13.94
CA GLN A 108 -30.09 -26.08 14.52
C GLN A 108 -29.16 -26.01 15.74
N LEU A 109 -28.05 -25.26 15.64
CA LEU A 109 -27.11 -25.10 16.75
C LEU A 109 -27.70 -24.36 17.96
N SER A 110 -28.79 -23.61 17.76
CA SER A 110 -29.49 -22.89 18.84
C SER A 110 -30.60 -23.71 19.47
N MET A 111 -30.91 -24.90 18.95
CA MET A 111 -31.92 -25.78 19.54
C MET A 111 -31.41 -26.43 20.83
N PRO A 112 -32.29 -26.67 21.82
CA PRO A 112 -31.91 -27.44 22.99
C PRO A 112 -31.55 -28.87 22.61
N LEU A 113 -30.50 -29.42 23.23
CA LEU A 113 -30.02 -30.78 22.98
C LEU A 113 -31.06 -31.85 23.31
N PHE A 114 -31.85 -31.62 24.35
CA PHE A 114 -32.91 -32.51 24.79
C PHE A 114 -34.24 -31.78 24.80
N LYS A 115 -35.30 -32.49 24.42
CA LYS A 115 -36.67 -31.98 24.48
C LYS A 115 -37.11 -31.65 25.91
N LYS A 116 -36.58 -32.37 26.90
CA LYS A 116 -36.85 -32.17 28.33
C LYS A 116 -35.53 -31.84 29.03
N ASN A 117 -35.58 -30.91 29.95
CA ASN A 117 -34.43 -30.59 30.79
C ASN A 117 -34.10 -31.81 31.69
N LEU A 118 -32.86 -32.29 31.60
CA LEU A 118 -32.42 -33.49 32.31
C LEU A 118 -32.40 -33.26 33.82
N HIS A 119 -31.92 -32.09 34.27
CA HIS A 119 -31.95 -31.69 35.67
C HIS A 119 -33.37 -31.73 36.27
N VAL A 120 -34.34 -31.09 35.61
CA VAL A 120 -35.76 -31.10 36.03
C VAL A 120 -36.34 -32.52 36.01
N THR A 121 -35.91 -33.36 35.07
CA THR A 121 -36.35 -34.75 34.99
C THR A 121 -35.80 -35.55 36.17
N ALA A 122 -34.52 -35.38 36.51
CA ALA A 122 -33.90 -36.00 37.68
C ALA A 122 -34.56 -35.56 38.99
N GLU A 123 -34.90 -34.27 39.15
CA GLU A 123 -35.63 -33.78 40.32
C GLU A 123 -37.01 -34.45 40.47
N LYS A 124 -37.74 -34.61 39.36
CA LYS A 124 -39.04 -35.30 39.37
C LYS A 124 -38.91 -36.77 39.80
N LEU A 125 -37.87 -37.47 39.32
CA LEU A 125 -37.59 -38.84 39.75
C LEU A 125 -37.29 -38.91 41.26
N GLN A 126 -36.51 -37.98 41.79
CA GLN A 126 -36.22 -37.91 43.24
C GLN A 126 -37.44 -37.55 44.09
N ILE A 127 -38.35 -36.73 43.57
CA ILE A 127 -39.61 -36.43 44.27
C ILE A 127 -40.48 -37.69 44.34
N ASN A 128 -40.64 -38.37 43.20
CA ASN A 128 -41.44 -39.58 43.11
C ASN A 128 -40.86 -40.75 43.93
N SER A 129 -39.53 -40.83 44.08
CA SER A 129 -38.89 -41.88 44.88
C SER A 129 -39.25 -41.79 46.37
N LYS A 130 -39.60 -40.60 46.89
CA LYS A 130 -39.96 -40.41 48.32
C LYS A 130 -41.21 -41.18 48.73
N THR A 131 -42.13 -41.42 47.80
CA THR A 131 -43.40 -42.13 48.04
C THR A 131 -43.41 -43.53 47.45
N ALA A 132 -42.35 -43.95 46.76
CA ALA A 132 -42.26 -45.26 46.13
C ALA A 132 -41.83 -46.34 47.14
N PRO A 133 -42.36 -47.58 47.03
CA PRO A 133 -41.84 -48.72 47.79
C PRO A 133 -40.50 -49.20 47.22
N GLU A 134 -39.76 -49.98 47.99
CA GLU A 134 -38.59 -50.70 47.48
C GLU A 134 -39.02 -51.82 46.51
N PRO A 135 -38.24 -52.13 45.46
CA PRO A 135 -36.94 -51.54 45.10
C PRO A 135 -37.03 -50.25 44.26
N PHE A 136 -38.24 -49.86 43.84
CA PHE A 136 -38.44 -48.74 42.91
C PHE A 136 -37.92 -47.41 43.43
N LYS A 137 -37.98 -47.17 44.74
CA LYS A 137 -37.36 -45.99 45.35
C LYS A 137 -35.86 -45.93 45.07
N THR A 138 -35.15 -47.05 45.23
CA THR A 138 -33.71 -47.14 44.94
C THR A 138 -33.45 -46.91 43.46
N ASP A 139 -34.20 -47.56 42.57
CA ASP A 139 -34.03 -47.43 41.12
C ASP A 139 -34.27 -45.97 40.64
N LEU A 140 -35.33 -45.32 41.12
CA LEU A 140 -35.64 -43.93 40.80
C LEU A 140 -34.55 -42.96 41.28
N ASN A 141 -33.95 -43.21 42.44
CA ASN A 141 -32.85 -42.40 42.95
C ASN A 141 -31.57 -42.61 42.13
N ASN A 142 -31.27 -43.85 41.74
CA ASN A 142 -30.12 -44.17 40.91
C ASN A 142 -30.24 -43.52 39.52
N GLU A 143 -31.39 -43.65 38.86
CA GLU A 143 -31.63 -43.02 37.55
C GLU A 143 -31.54 -41.49 37.64
N ALA A 144 -32.08 -40.89 38.71
CA ALA A 144 -31.94 -39.46 38.94
C ALA A 144 -30.48 -39.03 39.12
N ALA A 145 -29.66 -39.82 39.82
CA ALA A 145 -28.24 -39.54 39.97
C ALA A 145 -27.52 -39.62 38.61
N SER A 146 -27.76 -40.67 37.82
CA SER A 146 -27.20 -40.81 36.48
C SER A 146 -27.60 -39.67 35.54
N LEU A 147 -28.85 -39.21 35.60
CA LEU A 147 -29.29 -38.04 34.82
C LEU A 147 -28.58 -36.73 35.23
N LYS A 148 -28.30 -36.54 36.53
CA LYS A 148 -27.54 -35.37 37.02
C LYS A 148 -26.08 -35.42 36.59
N GLU A 149 -25.45 -36.60 36.64
CA GLU A 149 -24.10 -36.79 36.13
C GLU A 149 -24.02 -36.52 34.63
N LEU A 150 -24.98 -37.02 33.86
CA LEU A 150 -25.08 -36.73 32.43
C LEU A 150 -25.27 -35.24 32.16
N ASP A 151 -26.19 -34.58 32.85
CA ASP A 151 -26.41 -33.13 32.70
C ASP A 151 -25.13 -32.34 33.00
N SER A 152 -24.45 -32.65 34.11
CA SER A 152 -23.16 -32.03 34.49
C SER A 152 -22.09 -32.24 33.42
N TRP A 153 -21.98 -33.46 32.88
CA TRP A 153 -21.04 -33.77 31.81
C TRP A 153 -21.35 -32.95 30.55
N ILE A 154 -22.63 -32.83 30.18
CA ILE A 154 -23.06 -32.07 29.00
C ILE A 154 -22.77 -30.58 29.16
N GLN A 155 -23.07 -29.99 30.32
CA GLN A 155 -22.75 -28.59 30.59
C GLN A 155 -21.24 -28.34 30.55
N SER A 156 -20.44 -29.27 31.05
CA SER A 156 -18.98 -29.09 31.16
C SER A 156 -18.22 -29.40 29.86
N ASN A 157 -18.71 -30.33 29.05
CA ASN A 157 -17.97 -30.85 27.89
C ASN A 157 -18.64 -30.53 26.55
N MET A 158 -19.97 -30.60 26.47
CA MET A 158 -20.67 -30.48 25.19
C MET A 158 -21.09 -29.04 24.89
N MET A 159 -21.65 -28.33 25.87
CA MET A 159 -22.09 -26.94 25.70
C MET A 159 -20.97 -25.99 25.25
N PRO A 160 -19.74 -26.04 25.80
CA PRO A 160 -18.64 -25.19 25.32
C PRO A 160 -18.29 -25.46 23.84
N ASN A 161 -18.30 -26.74 23.42
CA ASN A 161 -18.02 -27.12 22.04
C ASN A 161 -19.11 -26.61 21.08
N ILE A 162 -20.37 -26.57 21.50
CA ILE A 162 -21.46 -25.98 20.72
C ILE A 162 -21.27 -24.47 20.56
N GLU A 163 -20.85 -23.76 21.61
CA GLU A 163 -20.56 -22.32 21.51
C GLU A 163 -19.36 -22.03 20.60
N ILE A 164 -18.30 -22.85 20.68
CA ILE A 164 -17.17 -22.78 19.74
C ILE A 164 -17.67 -23.01 18.30
N LEU A 165 -18.50 -24.04 18.08
CA LEU A 165 -19.04 -24.34 16.77
C LEU A 165 -19.92 -23.21 16.23
N LYS A 166 -20.77 -22.59 17.06
CA LYS A 166 -21.54 -21.39 16.70
C LYS A 166 -20.62 -20.25 16.28
N GLY A 167 -19.53 -20.02 17.02
CA GLY A 167 -18.51 -19.04 16.67
C GLY A 167 -17.87 -19.32 15.31
N ASN A 168 -17.46 -20.57 15.07
CA ASN A 168 -16.86 -21.00 13.81
C ASN A 168 -17.82 -20.84 12.63
N ILE A 169 -19.10 -21.18 12.79
CA ILE A 169 -20.12 -21.00 11.76
C ILE A 169 -20.35 -19.52 11.43
N ARG A 170 -20.41 -18.63 12.44
CA ARG A 170 -20.51 -17.17 12.22
C ARG A 170 -19.30 -16.62 11.47
N ASN A 171 -18.09 -17.03 11.85
CA ASN A 171 -16.86 -16.62 11.18
C ASN A 171 -16.81 -17.12 9.73
N LEU A 172 -17.20 -18.38 9.50
CA LEU A 172 -17.27 -18.95 8.16
C LEU A 172 -18.31 -18.21 7.30
N GLN A 173 -19.48 -17.87 7.85
CA GLN A 173 -20.50 -17.08 7.16
C GLN A 173 -19.97 -15.69 6.77
N ALA A 174 -19.33 -14.98 7.69
CA ALA A 174 -18.76 -13.67 7.42
C ALA A 174 -17.71 -13.75 6.31
N ASN A 175 -16.74 -14.65 6.43
CA ASN A 175 -15.65 -14.79 5.46
C ASN A 175 -16.12 -15.27 4.09
N SER A 176 -17.07 -16.21 4.05
CA SER A 176 -17.61 -16.74 2.78
C SER A 176 -18.32 -15.68 1.96
N SER A 177 -19.02 -14.74 2.60
CA SER A 177 -19.71 -13.64 1.92
C SER A 177 -18.76 -12.73 1.10
N HIS A 178 -17.47 -12.68 1.46
CA HIS A 178 -16.46 -11.88 0.79
C HIS A 178 -15.66 -12.63 -0.29
N ILE A 179 -15.78 -13.96 -0.39
CA ILE A 179 -14.96 -14.78 -1.30
C ILE A 179 -15.12 -14.31 -2.75
N GLN A 180 -16.36 -14.14 -3.22
CA GLN A 180 -16.61 -13.74 -4.60
C GLN A 180 -16.00 -12.38 -4.94
N VAL A 181 -16.17 -11.40 -4.07
CA VAL A 181 -15.62 -10.05 -4.24
C VAL A 181 -14.10 -10.10 -4.25
N ASN A 182 -13.49 -10.81 -3.30
CA ASN A 182 -12.04 -10.92 -3.16
C ASN A 182 -11.39 -11.64 -4.34
N VAL A 183 -11.99 -12.74 -4.81
CA VAL A 183 -11.52 -13.49 -5.99
C VAL A 183 -11.54 -12.59 -7.23
N ASN A 184 -12.67 -11.93 -7.50
CA ASN A 184 -12.80 -11.07 -8.67
C ASN A 184 -11.85 -9.87 -8.62
N ALA A 185 -11.75 -9.22 -7.45
CA ALA A 185 -10.84 -8.10 -7.25
C ALA A 185 -9.37 -8.51 -7.41
N THR A 186 -8.99 -9.67 -6.90
CA THR A 186 -7.62 -10.20 -7.02
C THR A 186 -7.28 -10.46 -8.49
N LEU A 187 -8.14 -11.17 -9.22
CA LEU A 187 -7.92 -11.46 -10.64
C LEU A 187 -7.85 -10.18 -11.48
N SER A 188 -8.75 -9.22 -11.23
CA SER A 188 -8.76 -7.93 -11.92
C SER A 188 -7.50 -7.11 -11.66
N LYS A 189 -7.01 -7.06 -10.40
CA LYS A 189 -5.76 -6.37 -10.05
C LYS A 189 -4.55 -7.04 -10.69
N VAL A 190 -4.51 -8.36 -10.71
CA VAL A 190 -3.46 -9.14 -11.38
C VAL A 190 -3.46 -8.85 -12.88
N ASP A 191 -4.62 -8.86 -13.54
CA ASP A 191 -4.73 -8.56 -14.97
C ASP A 191 -4.31 -7.13 -15.28
N SER A 192 -4.69 -6.18 -14.42
CA SER A 192 -4.30 -4.78 -14.54
C SER A 192 -2.78 -4.61 -14.39
N ALA A 193 -2.18 -5.21 -13.37
CA ALA A 193 -0.75 -5.17 -13.14
C ALA A 193 0.04 -5.84 -14.28
N GLN A 194 -0.45 -6.98 -14.78
CA GLN A 194 0.13 -7.68 -15.93
C GLN A 194 0.11 -6.79 -17.18
N THR A 195 -1.01 -6.12 -17.44
CA THR A 195 -1.16 -5.19 -18.57
C THR A 195 -0.21 -4.01 -18.45
N LEU A 196 -0.07 -3.43 -17.25
CA LEU A 196 0.87 -2.34 -17.00
C LEU A 196 2.32 -2.76 -17.28
N LEU A 197 2.71 -3.95 -16.81
CA LEU A 197 4.05 -4.50 -17.06
C LEU A 197 4.32 -4.69 -18.56
N HIS A 198 3.36 -5.24 -19.30
CA HIS A 198 3.53 -5.53 -20.72
C HIS A 198 3.46 -4.30 -21.62
N THR A 199 2.68 -3.28 -21.25
CA THR A 199 2.37 -2.16 -22.16
C THR A 199 2.98 -0.83 -21.75
N LYS A 200 3.20 -0.59 -20.44
CA LYS A 200 3.60 0.74 -19.93
C LYS A 200 4.95 0.75 -19.24
N ALA A 201 5.45 -0.39 -18.78
CA ALA A 201 6.68 -0.42 -17.98
C ALA A 201 7.89 0.14 -18.73
N LEU A 202 8.05 -0.11 -20.03
CA LEU A 202 9.13 0.50 -20.83
C LEU A 202 9.05 2.03 -20.80
N GLY A 203 7.86 2.59 -21.03
CA GLY A 203 7.65 4.05 -20.99
C GLY A 203 7.94 4.64 -19.60
N ILE A 204 7.55 3.93 -18.54
CA ILE A 204 7.85 4.34 -17.15
C ILE A 204 9.36 4.31 -16.91
N ILE A 205 10.06 3.24 -17.30
CA ILE A 205 11.51 3.12 -17.16
C ILE A 205 12.20 4.28 -17.89
N LYS A 206 11.84 4.54 -19.16
CA LYS A 206 12.40 5.67 -19.91
C LYS A 206 12.16 7.00 -19.22
N SER A 207 10.94 7.28 -18.80
CA SER A 207 10.59 8.54 -18.13
C SER A 207 11.37 8.74 -16.83
N VAL A 208 11.50 7.68 -16.01
CA VAL A 208 12.25 7.74 -14.76
C VAL A 208 13.74 7.90 -15.03
N SER A 209 14.30 7.14 -15.97
CA SER A 209 15.71 7.24 -16.36
C SER A 209 16.08 8.62 -16.86
N ILE A 210 15.25 9.26 -17.68
CA ILE A 210 15.46 10.63 -18.14
C ILE A 210 15.47 11.60 -16.94
N THR A 211 14.46 11.52 -16.08
CA THR A 211 14.31 12.42 -14.92
C THR A 211 15.50 12.31 -13.97
N GLU A 212 15.86 11.08 -13.56
CA GLU A 212 16.98 10.81 -12.66
C GLU A 212 18.34 11.11 -13.30
N GLY A 213 18.46 10.86 -14.62
CA GLY A 213 19.66 11.19 -15.40
C GLY A 213 19.97 12.68 -15.37
N PHE A 214 18.96 13.53 -15.58
CA PHE A 214 19.12 14.98 -15.47
C PHE A 214 19.55 15.41 -14.05
N VAL A 215 18.93 14.86 -13.01
CA VAL A 215 19.27 15.17 -11.60
C VAL A 215 20.72 14.78 -11.28
N CYS A 216 21.18 13.61 -11.73
CA CYS A 216 22.55 13.15 -11.51
C CYS A 216 23.59 14.07 -12.16
N ILE A 217 23.34 14.54 -13.38
CA ILE A 217 24.29 15.39 -14.10
C ILE A 217 24.33 16.80 -13.51
N SER A 218 23.19 17.38 -13.15
CA SER A 218 23.14 18.70 -12.49
C SER A 218 23.94 18.72 -11.18
N LYS A 219 23.95 17.63 -10.41
CA LYS A 219 24.76 17.52 -9.18
C LYS A 219 26.27 17.36 -9.41
N LYS A 220 26.70 16.88 -10.59
CA LYS A 220 28.11 16.62 -10.88
C LYS A 220 28.84 17.85 -11.45
N ASN A 221 28.08 18.80 -11.99
CA ASN A 221 28.57 20.05 -12.59
C ASN A 221 28.43 21.27 -11.67
N LEU A 222 28.03 21.08 -10.41
CA LEU A 222 28.03 22.05 -9.31
C LEU A 222 29.12 21.68 -8.31
#